data_AF-A0A1I0YCF4-F1
#
_entry.id   AF-A0A1I0YCF4-F1
#
_cell.length_a   1.000
_cell.length_b   1.000
_cell.length_c   1.000
_cell.angle_alpha   90.00
_cell.angle_beta   90.00
_cell.angle_gamma   90.00
#
_symmetry.space_group_name_H-M   'P 1'
#
loop_
_entity.id
_entity.type
_entity.pdbx_description
1 polymer ?
#
loop_
_entity_poly.entity_id
_entity_poly.type
_entity_poly.pdbx_seq_one_letter_code
_entity_poly.pdbx_strand_id
1 'polypeptide(L)'
;MKQLCLIFILAALFSCKSRNSTDNSPQSFTLEIKDSIQVDYLGNLNVFDFDPESGLYLGIDHGLNSILLFDEKGTSLHHYDLQKDGPNAISWLQGKSFLEGKVTIMDSQKGLIQFGNNGEISRRIEMPLEYLHLNGLNFSAYSLGDTYAYIRPERDLSDYSNTSAFYQKIYTSPILETYNPETGEITNTMSFPPNTIYQDGNYYRWMFPTVEKRDGKWYLYFLAERKYHVYEEKGDELIYSKTVYLTISDAVDIIGVPIENPELINQQREPNIFGRIEGLYPLSNHTVVIYTKGVEKEVSGQHDPEKMEEWMDFINGIPRYAAILDKNDSLIQKDIELPKGLLFNGVYNNEDEIIVLKNQEYFGEEEKVTFYKFKITK
;
A
#
# COMPACT_ATOMS: atom_id res chain seq x y z
N MET A 1 -74.47 20.65 39.01
CA MET A 1 -74.73 19.20 38.88
C MET A 1 -74.33 18.76 37.48
N LYS A 2 -73.35 17.85 37.41
CA LYS A 2 -73.05 16.78 36.45
C LYS A 2 -73.39 16.91 34.93
N GLN A 3 -72.50 16.24 34.18
CA GLN A 3 -72.55 15.73 32.79
C GLN A 3 -72.03 16.70 31.72
N LEU A 4 -70.82 16.53 31.14
CA LEU A 4 -70.24 15.37 30.43
C LEU A 4 -70.97 15.07 29.11
N CYS A 5 -70.37 15.45 27.98
CA CYS A 5 -70.09 14.60 26.80
C CYS A 5 -69.98 15.39 25.49
N LEU A 6 -68.92 15.03 24.75
CA LEU A 6 -68.84 14.92 23.28
C LEU A 6 -69.01 16.18 22.40
N ILE A 7 -67.93 16.54 21.71
CA ILE A 7 -67.76 16.62 20.23
C ILE A 7 -66.27 17.03 20.08
N PHE A 8 -65.33 16.10 19.94
CA PHE A 8 -65.05 15.22 18.79
C PHE A 8 -64.70 15.99 17.50
N ILE A 9 -63.40 16.06 17.25
CA ILE A 9 -62.74 16.05 15.94
C ILE A 9 -62.98 17.26 15.03
N LEU A 10 -62.00 18.18 15.04
CA LEU A 10 -61.53 18.87 13.83
C LEU A 10 -60.10 19.40 14.01
N ALA A 11 -59.14 18.53 14.35
CA ALA A 11 -57.72 18.88 14.48
C ALA A 11 -56.81 17.75 13.97
N ALA A 12 -57.06 17.32 12.74
CA ALA A 12 -56.12 16.61 11.88
C ALA A 12 -56.57 17.00 10.48
N LEU A 13 -55.84 17.79 9.70
CA LEU A 13 -54.78 17.31 8.83
C LEU A 13 -53.95 18.51 8.35
N PHE A 14 -52.93 18.90 9.12
CA PHE A 14 -51.75 19.58 8.57
C PHE A 14 -50.54 18.67 8.82
N SER A 15 -50.53 17.53 8.13
CA SER A 15 -49.34 16.71 7.99
C SER A 15 -48.55 17.27 6.80
N CYS A 16 -47.69 18.24 7.07
CA CYS A 16 -46.58 18.57 6.17
C CYS A 16 -45.67 17.34 6.09
N LYS A 17 -45.88 16.53 5.06
CA LYS A 17 -44.90 15.52 4.63
C LYS A 17 -43.68 16.27 4.13
N SER A 18 -42.66 16.43 4.97
CA SER A 18 -41.33 16.77 4.48
C SER A 18 -40.89 15.62 3.58
N ARG A 19 -40.77 15.93 2.29
CA ARG A 19 -40.23 15.03 1.29
C ARG A 19 -38.73 14.96 1.59
N ASN A 20 -38.33 14.04 2.46
CA ASN A 20 -36.96 13.54 2.47
C ASN A 20 -36.78 12.76 1.16
N SER A 21 -36.58 13.48 0.06
CA SER A 21 -35.95 12.91 -1.11
C SER A 21 -34.50 12.65 -0.70
N THR A 22 -34.23 11.42 -0.27
CA THR A 22 -32.91 10.83 -0.46
C THR A 22 -32.57 11.05 -1.92
N ASP A 23 -31.62 11.94 -2.15
CA ASP A 23 -31.07 12.24 -3.45
C ASP A 23 -30.32 10.99 -3.91
N ASN A 24 -31.05 10.07 -4.55
CA ASN A 24 -30.55 8.81 -5.09
C ASN A 24 -29.86 9.03 -6.46
N SER A 25 -29.41 10.25 -6.77
CA SER A 25 -28.51 10.47 -7.88
C SER A 25 -27.24 9.64 -7.64
N PRO A 26 -26.77 8.84 -8.62
CA PRO A 26 -25.49 8.15 -8.51
C PRO A 26 -24.42 9.19 -8.15
N GLN A 27 -23.76 9.00 -6.99
CA GLN A 27 -22.63 9.85 -6.66
C GLN A 27 -21.50 9.50 -7.62
N SER A 28 -21.09 10.46 -8.45
CA SER A 28 -19.98 10.30 -9.38
C SER A 28 -18.80 11.07 -8.81
N PHE A 29 -17.81 10.35 -8.32
CA PHE A 29 -16.55 10.88 -7.86
C PHE A 29 -15.52 10.91 -8.99
N THR A 30 -14.56 11.83 -8.88
CA THR A 30 -13.36 11.88 -9.71
C THR A 30 -12.13 12.14 -8.84
N LEU A 31 -10.95 11.78 -9.36
CA LEU A 31 -9.66 12.11 -8.76
C LEU A 31 -9.05 13.25 -9.56
N GLU A 32 -8.99 14.44 -8.96
CA GLU A 32 -8.49 15.64 -9.62
C GLU A 32 -7.14 16.06 -9.03
N ILE A 33 -6.24 16.52 -9.92
CA ILE A 33 -5.02 17.23 -9.52
C ILE A 33 -5.46 18.59 -8.95
N LYS A 34 -5.14 18.84 -7.68
CA LYS A 34 -5.41 20.13 -7.03
C LYS A 34 -4.22 21.06 -7.04
N ASP A 35 -3.03 20.49 -6.91
CA ASP A 35 -1.77 21.24 -6.85
C ASP A 35 -0.60 20.33 -7.22
N SER A 36 0.60 20.88 -7.21
CA SER A 36 1.85 20.14 -7.37
C SER A 36 2.93 20.62 -6.41
N ILE A 37 3.77 19.70 -5.95
CA ILE A 37 5.01 19.96 -5.22
C ILE A 37 6.15 19.82 -6.23
N GLN A 38 6.98 20.85 -6.35
CA GLN A 38 8.20 20.80 -7.16
C GLN A 38 9.41 20.82 -6.24
N VAL A 39 10.19 19.76 -6.29
CA VAL A 39 11.39 19.59 -5.49
C VAL A 39 12.61 19.85 -6.36
N ASP A 40 13.47 20.76 -5.92
CA ASP A 40 14.74 21.06 -6.58
C ASP A 40 15.75 19.92 -6.31
N TYR A 41 15.61 18.85 -7.09
CA TYR A 41 16.41 17.64 -6.98
C TYR A 41 16.75 17.13 -8.38
N LEU A 42 18.04 16.91 -8.63
CA LEU A 42 18.53 16.34 -9.88
C LEU A 42 18.71 14.84 -9.72
N GLY A 43 17.73 14.07 -10.18
CA GLY A 43 17.73 12.60 -10.10
C GLY A 43 16.33 12.02 -10.05
N ASN A 44 16.22 10.73 -9.72
CA ASN A 44 14.95 10.01 -9.71
C ASN A 44 14.43 9.85 -8.27
N LEU A 45 13.98 10.98 -7.72
CA LEU A 45 13.45 11.04 -6.37
C LEU A 45 12.04 10.42 -6.31
N ASN A 46 11.88 9.40 -5.48
CA ASN A 46 10.58 8.82 -5.16
C ASN A 46 10.18 9.20 -3.74
N VAL A 47 8.88 9.45 -3.53
CA VAL A 47 8.31 9.64 -2.19
C VAL A 47 7.82 8.30 -1.66
N PHE A 48 8.08 8.03 -0.39
CA PHE A 48 7.77 6.75 0.25
C PHE A 48 6.95 6.85 1.53
N ASP A 49 6.99 7.99 2.21
CA ASP A 49 6.20 8.19 3.42
C ASP A 49 5.99 9.68 3.71
N PHE A 50 5.07 9.98 4.63
CA PHE A 50 4.76 11.32 5.12
C PHE A 50 4.62 11.28 6.65
N ASP A 51 5.37 12.13 7.34
CA ASP A 51 5.22 12.29 8.78
C ASP A 51 4.20 13.40 9.10
N PRO A 52 3.03 13.06 9.68
CA PRO A 52 1.98 14.04 9.91
C PRO A 52 2.32 15.06 10.99
N GLU A 53 3.26 14.76 11.90
CA GLU A 53 3.65 15.67 12.98
C GLU A 53 4.60 16.77 12.49
N SER A 54 5.63 16.42 11.72
CA SER A 54 6.56 17.39 11.14
C SER A 54 6.08 17.99 9.82
N GLY A 55 5.14 17.34 9.13
CA GLY A 55 4.69 17.74 7.80
C GLY A 55 5.72 17.51 6.70
N LEU A 56 6.58 16.50 6.87
CA LEU A 56 7.68 16.18 5.96
C LEU A 56 7.42 14.91 5.16
N TYR A 57 7.81 14.97 3.90
CA TYR A 57 7.86 13.83 3.01
C TYR A 57 9.22 13.14 3.07
N LEU A 58 9.21 11.81 3.08
CA LEU A 58 10.40 10.99 2.91
C LEU A 58 10.63 10.71 1.43
N GLY A 59 11.56 11.45 0.84
CA GLY A 59 12.09 11.22 -0.49
C GLY A 59 13.35 10.34 -0.46
N ILE A 60 13.43 9.35 -1.34
CA ILE A 60 14.65 8.55 -1.55
C ILE A 60 14.89 8.43 -3.05
N ASP A 61 16.12 8.71 -3.47
CA ASP A 61 16.53 8.54 -4.87
C ASP A 61 16.57 7.07 -5.27
N HIS A 62 16.21 6.76 -6.52
CA HIS A 62 16.15 5.39 -7.05
C HIS A 62 17.50 4.65 -6.96
N GLY A 63 18.62 5.38 -6.88
CA GLY A 63 19.93 4.80 -6.58
C GLY A 63 20.11 4.32 -5.13
N LEU A 64 19.13 4.56 -4.26
CA LEU A 64 19.09 4.25 -2.82
C LEU A 64 20.24 4.87 -2.00
N ASN A 65 20.81 5.97 -2.52
CA ASN A 65 22.03 6.56 -1.95
C ASN A 65 21.78 7.80 -1.13
N SER A 66 20.64 8.47 -1.30
CA SER A 66 20.32 9.71 -0.62
C SER A 66 18.91 9.71 -0.09
N ILE A 67 18.75 10.30 1.10
CA ILE A 67 17.47 10.64 1.71
C ILE A 67 17.30 12.15 1.60
N LEU A 68 16.11 12.56 1.18
CA LEU A 68 15.69 13.94 1.11
C LEU A 68 14.38 14.10 1.88
N LEU A 69 14.38 14.99 2.88
CA LEU A 69 13.17 15.40 3.58
C LEU A 69 12.75 16.78 3.10
N PHE A 70 11.52 16.87 2.58
CA PHE A 70 10.99 18.10 2.01
C PHE A 70 9.56 18.37 2.49
N ASP A 71 9.18 19.65 2.50
CA ASP A 71 7.86 20.10 2.92
C ASP A 71 6.84 20.19 1.77
N GLU A 72 5.60 20.56 2.09
CA GLU A 72 4.50 20.79 1.15
C GLU A 72 4.76 21.82 0.04
N LYS A 73 5.81 22.65 0.19
CA LYS A 73 6.23 23.64 -0.82
C LYS A 73 7.37 23.11 -1.69
N GLY A 74 7.87 21.90 -1.42
CA GLY A 74 9.03 21.30 -2.07
C GLY A 74 10.37 21.83 -1.54
N THR A 75 10.35 22.50 -0.37
CA THR A 75 11.57 22.99 0.27
C THR A 75 12.29 21.82 0.90
N SER A 76 13.49 21.50 0.42
CA SER A 76 14.38 20.53 1.07
C SER A 76 14.85 21.08 2.42
N LEU A 77 14.51 20.39 3.50
CA LEU A 77 14.96 20.72 4.86
C LEU A 77 16.17 19.88 5.28
N HIS A 78 16.19 18.61 4.89
CA HIS A 78 17.27 17.68 5.21
C HIS A 78 17.65 16.88 3.98
N HIS A 79 18.95 16.75 3.74
CA HIS A 79 19.50 15.95 2.64
C HIS A 79 20.79 15.31 3.12
N TYR A 80 20.87 13.99 3.01
CA TYR A 80 22.08 13.24 3.36
C TYR A 80 22.19 11.94 2.58
N ASP A 81 23.43 11.49 2.39
CA ASP A 81 23.71 10.22 1.75
C ASP A 81 23.76 9.08 2.78
N LEU A 82 23.22 7.92 2.40
CA LEU A 82 23.40 6.68 3.12
C LEU A 82 24.83 6.18 2.91
N GLN A 83 25.51 5.86 4.00
CA GLN A 83 26.88 5.34 3.93
C GLN A 83 26.89 3.97 3.26
N LYS A 84 27.85 3.76 2.36
CA LYS A 84 28.06 2.47 1.66
C LYS A 84 29.19 1.65 2.26
N ASP A 85 30.11 2.30 2.96
CA ASP A 85 31.30 1.71 3.52
C ASP A 85 31.43 1.99 5.02
N GLY A 86 32.20 1.13 5.70
CA GLY A 86 32.50 1.26 7.12
C GLY A 86 31.40 0.71 8.04
N PRO A 87 31.53 0.90 9.36
CA PRO A 87 30.64 0.29 10.35
C PRO A 87 29.18 0.76 10.21
N ASN A 88 28.99 1.98 9.70
CA ASN A 88 27.69 2.61 9.50
C ASN A 88 27.08 2.38 8.11
N ALA A 89 27.74 1.59 7.25
CA ALA A 89 27.20 1.23 5.95
C ALA A 89 25.79 0.62 6.06
N ILE A 90 24.93 0.92 5.10
CA ILE A 90 23.67 0.20 4.94
C ILE A 90 23.95 -1.01 4.06
N SER A 91 23.69 -2.21 4.57
CA SER A 91 24.00 -3.48 3.89
C SER A 91 23.04 -3.67 2.72
N TRP A 92 21.74 -3.69 3.01
CA TRP A 92 20.69 -3.71 2.00
C TRP A 92 19.40 -3.15 2.60
N LEU A 93 18.94 -2.04 2.04
CA LEU A 93 17.68 -1.41 2.44
C LEU A 93 16.50 -2.29 2.01
N GLN A 94 15.78 -2.82 2.99
CA GLN A 94 14.55 -3.60 2.81
C GLN A 94 13.32 -2.71 2.91
N GLY A 95 13.17 -1.99 4.01
CA GLY A 95 12.01 -1.13 4.30
C GLY A 95 12.44 0.29 4.60
N LYS A 96 11.54 1.25 4.39
CA LYS A 96 11.75 2.68 4.60
C LYS A 96 10.43 3.35 4.96
N SER A 97 10.39 4.05 6.07
CA SER A 97 9.25 4.84 6.53
C SER A 97 9.68 5.78 7.65
N PHE A 98 8.78 6.60 8.15
CA PHE A 98 8.90 7.19 9.47
C PHE A 98 8.50 6.16 10.54
N LEU A 99 9.22 6.17 11.66
CA LEU A 99 8.84 5.49 12.89
C LEU A 99 9.20 6.42 14.04
N GLU A 100 8.23 6.72 14.90
CA GLU A 100 8.41 7.65 16.04
C GLU A 100 8.94 9.03 15.59
N GLY A 101 8.42 9.55 14.46
CA GLY A 101 8.83 10.83 13.89
C GLY A 101 10.25 10.85 13.30
N LYS A 102 10.91 9.70 13.17
CA LYS A 102 12.26 9.60 12.61
C LYS A 102 12.28 8.75 11.34
N VAL A 103 13.10 9.18 10.38
CA VAL A 103 13.42 8.35 9.22
C VAL A 103 14.03 7.05 9.70
N THR A 104 13.40 5.96 9.33
CA THR A 104 13.78 4.62 9.74
C THR A 104 13.89 3.74 8.52
N ILE A 105 14.95 2.94 8.49
CA ILE A 105 15.09 1.88 7.49
C ILE A 105 15.15 0.53 8.17
N MET A 106 14.60 -0.48 7.51
CA MET A 106 14.87 -1.87 7.81
C MET A 106 16.07 -2.29 6.98
N ASP A 107 17.19 -2.57 7.62
CA ASP A 107 18.38 -3.14 6.99
C ASP A 107 18.28 -4.67 7.01
N SER A 108 18.82 -5.36 6.01
CA SER A 108 18.77 -6.83 5.95
C SER A 108 19.61 -7.56 7.00
N GLN A 109 20.54 -6.87 7.67
CA GLN A 109 21.47 -7.47 8.63
C GLN A 109 21.51 -6.75 9.97
N LYS A 110 21.11 -5.47 10.02
CA LYS A 110 21.32 -4.58 11.17
C LYS A 110 20.02 -4.18 11.90
N GLY A 111 18.90 -4.79 11.55
CA GLY A 111 17.58 -4.48 12.06
C GLY A 111 17.09 -3.10 11.63
N LEU A 112 16.38 -2.41 12.53
CA LEU A 112 15.90 -1.05 12.26
C LEU A 112 16.98 -0.03 12.60
N ILE A 113 17.20 0.92 11.69
CA ILE A 113 18.16 2.01 11.84
C ILE A 113 17.40 3.33 11.75
N GLN A 114 17.44 4.13 12.82
CA GLN A 114 16.85 5.46 12.86
C GLN A 114 17.90 6.54 12.65
N PHE A 115 17.60 7.50 11.79
CA PHE A 115 18.48 8.61 11.49
C PHE A 115 18.07 9.89 12.23
N GLY A 116 19.07 10.70 12.57
CA GLY A 116 18.86 12.10 12.90
C GLY A 116 18.80 12.97 11.64
N ASN A 117 18.52 14.26 11.83
CA ASN A 117 18.26 15.19 10.74
C ASN A 117 19.48 15.47 9.83
N ASN A 118 20.71 15.17 10.28
CA ASN A 118 21.92 15.32 9.46
C ASN A 118 22.42 13.98 8.91
N GLY A 119 21.60 12.92 8.97
CA GLY A 119 21.94 11.59 8.48
C GLY A 119 22.82 10.76 9.41
N GLU A 120 23.13 11.25 10.60
CA GLU A 120 23.77 10.45 11.63
C GLU A 120 22.82 9.36 12.15
N ILE A 121 23.37 8.18 12.44
CA ILE A 121 22.57 7.11 13.03
C ILE A 121 22.30 7.46 14.50
N SER A 122 21.04 7.73 14.82
CA SER A 122 20.61 8.12 16.16
C SER A 122 20.25 6.93 17.04
N ARG A 123 19.80 5.82 16.44
CA ARG A 123 19.46 4.57 17.14
C ARG A 123 19.57 3.38 16.20
N ARG A 124 20.00 2.24 16.75
CA ARG A 124 19.89 0.92 16.13
C ARG A 124 19.03 0.04 17.01
N ILE A 125 18.09 -0.68 16.40
CA ILE A 125 17.25 -1.67 17.07
C ILE A 125 17.60 -3.00 16.41
N GLU A 126 18.51 -3.73 17.05
CA GLU A 126 18.98 -5.01 16.55
C GLU A 126 17.86 -6.04 16.62
N MET A 127 17.58 -6.68 15.49
CA MET A 127 16.61 -7.77 15.44
C MET A 127 17.33 -9.08 15.78
N PRO A 128 16.79 -9.89 16.69
CA PRO A 128 17.44 -11.14 17.06
C PRO A 128 17.29 -12.17 15.93
N LEU A 129 18.22 -13.14 15.91
CA LEU A 129 18.33 -14.22 14.93
C LEU A 129 18.61 -13.74 13.50
N GLU A 130 19.17 -14.62 12.67
CA GLU A 130 19.27 -14.34 11.25
C GLU A 130 17.85 -14.27 10.64
N TYR A 131 17.66 -13.33 9.72
CA TYR A 131 16.39 -13.10 9.04
C TYR A 131 16.61 -12.77 7.58
N LEU A 132 15.66 -13.19 6.75
CA LEU A 132 15.62 -12.89 5.33
C LEU A 132 14.23 -12.39 4.95
N HIS A 133 14.13 -11.16 4.49
CA HIS A 133 12.96 -10.70 3.76
C HIS A 133 13.08 -11.16 2.30
N LEU A 134 12.03 -11.75 1.76
CA LEU A 134 12.04 -12.27 0.39
C LEU A 134 11.98 -11.17 -0.67
N ASN A 135 11.55 -9.97 -0.29
CA ASN A 135 11.50 -8.77 -1.14
C ASN A 135 11.60 -7.51 -0.26
N GLY A 136 11.83 -6.38 -0.92
CA GLY A 136 11.69 -5.07 -0.29
C GLY A 136 10.29 -4.85 0.28
N LEU A 137 10.24 -4.07 1.36
CA LEU A 137 9.06 -3.80 2.16
C LEU A 137 8.51 -2.40 1.84
N ASN A 138 7.19 -2.24 1.92
CA ASN A 138 6.54 -0.94 1.72
C ASN A 138 6.72 0.00 2.92
N PHE A 139 7.09 -0.52 4.11
CA PHE A 139 7.38 0.23 5.32
C PHE A 139 8.54 -0.44 6.08
N SER A 140 9.20 0.27 7.00
CA SER A 140 10.21 -0.37 7.86
C SER A 140 9.57 -1.09 9.05
N ALA A 141 8.71 -0.40 9.80
CA ALA A 141 7.95 -0.93 10.92
C ALA A 141 6.87 0.09 11.35
N TYR A 142 5.85 -0.40 12.04
CA TYR A 142 4.85 0.41 12.74
C TYR A 142 4.89 0.11 14.24
N SER A 143 4.58 1.09 15.08
CA SER A 143 4.32 0.83 16.49
C SER A 143 3.00 0.07 16.68
N LEU A 144 3.02 -0.92 17.57
CA LEU A 144 1.87 -1.68 18.05
C LEU A 144 2.05 -1.92 19.55
N GLY A 145 1.38 -1.10 20.37
CA GLY A 145 1.67 -1.03 21.80
C GLY A 145 3.13 -0.65 22.07
N ASP A 146 3.78 -1.43 22.92
CA ASP A 146 5.20 -1.30 23.26
C ASP A 146 6.14 -2.08 22.30
N THR A 147 5.61 -2.57 21.17
CA THR A 147 6.34 -3.37 20.18
C THR A 147 6.41 -2.70 18.82
N TYR A 148 7.36 -3.16 17.99
CA TYR A 148 7.45 -2.81 16.58
C TYR A 148 6.96 -3.95 15.71
N ALA A 149 5.92 -3.71 14.92
CA ALA A 149 5.38 -4.66 13.96
C ALA A 149 5.94 -4.42 12.56
N TYR A 150 6.35 -5.48 11.87
CA TYR A 150 6.92 -5.44 10.52
C TYR A 150 6.60 -6.75 9.77
N ILE A 151 6.74 -6.73 8.44
CA ILE A 151 6.52 -7.92 7.60
C ILE A 151 7.39 -9.07 8.10
N ARG A 152 6.78 -10.20 8.45
CA ARG A 152 7.49 -11.37 8.99
C ARG A 152 8.59 -11.81 8.02
N PRO A 153 9.86 -11.85 8.44
CA PRO A 153 10.93 -12.44 7.65
C PRO A 153 10.93 -13.97 7.75
N GLU A 154 11.65 -14.61 6.84
CA GLU A 154 11.96 -16.02 6.94
C GLU A 154 13.26 -16.22 7.71
N ARG A 155 13.23 -17.13 8.70
CA ARG A 155 14.35 -17.41 9.61
C ARG A 155 14.90 -18.82 9.47
N ASP A 156 14.10 -19.72 8.90
CA ASP A 156 14.48 -21.10 8.60
C ASP A 156 14.42 -21.32 7.09
N LEU A 157 15.59 -21.33 6.46
CA LEU A 157 15.76 -21.55 5.03
C LEU A 157 16.04 -23.02 4.69
N SER A 158 15.93 -23.96 5.64
CA SER A 158 16.13 -25.39 5.37
C SER A 158 15.18 -25.91 4.28
N ASP A 159 13.93 -25.43 4.30
CA ASP A 159 12.90 -25.72 3.30
C ASP A 159 13.12 -24.99 1.97
N TYR A 160 14.03 -24.02 1.88
CA TYR A 160 14.24 -23.25 0.64
C TYR A 160 14.61 -24.15 -0.56
N SER A 161 15.28 -25.28 -0.29
CA SER A 161 15.58 -26.30 -1.29
C SER A 161 14.34 -27.07 -1.79
N ASN A 162 13.25 -27.05 -1.04
CA ASN A 162 11.95 -27.60 -1.40
C ASN A 162 10.94 -26.45 -1.56
N THR A 163 10.91 -25.87 -2.75
CA THR A 163 10.05 -24.72 -3.09
C THR A 163 8.58 -24.95 -2.74
N SER A 164 8.05 -26.16 -2.95
CA SER A 164 6.67 -26.50 -2.61
C SER A 164 6.39 -26.34 -1.11
N ALA A 165 7.17 -27.00 -0.26
CA ALA A 165 7.01 -26.93 1.20
C ALA A 165 7.21 -25.50 1.71
N PHE A 166 8.21 -24.79 1.16
CA PHE A 166 8.51 -23.42 1.49
C PHE A 166 7.32 -22.48 1.25
N TYR A 167 6.71 -22.52 0.06
CA TYR A 167 5.59 -21.65 -0.25
C TYR A 167 4.27 -22.09 0.41
N GLN A 168 4.05 -23.40 0.62
CA GLN A 168 2.90 -23.87 1.42
C GLN A 168 2.91 -23.26 2.83
N LYS A 169 4.09 -23.23 3.47
CA LYS A 169 4.28 -22.58 4.77
C LYS A 169 4.02 -21.08 4.70
N ILE A 170 4.58 -20.38 3.72
CA ILE A 170 4.38 -18.93 3.53
C ILE A 170 2.90 -18.58 3.38
N TYR A 171 2.17 -19.29 2.53
CA TYR A 171 0.75 -19.04 2.23
C TYR A 171 -0.22 -19.36 3.38
N THR A 172 0.30 -19.73 4.55
CA THR A 172 -0.51 -20.00 5.74
C THR A 172 0.05 -19.33 7.00
N SER A 173 1.23 -18.73 6.90
CA SER A 173 1.90 -18.10 8.04
C SER A 173 1.37 -16.69 8.30
N PRO A 174 1.41 -16.19 9.55
CA PRO A 174 1.12 -14.79 9.85
C PRO A 174 1.93 -13.83 8.98
N ILE A 175 1.33 -12.69 8.66
CA ILE A 175 1.91 -11.70 7.75
C ILE A 175 2.94 -10.82 8.45
N LEU A 176 2.69 -10.50 9.72
CA LEU A 176 3.55 -9.66 10.53
C LEU A 176 4.15 -10.45 11.69
N GLU A 177 5.29 -9.97 12.16
CA GLU A 177 5.77 -10.27 13.51
C GLU A 177 6.00 -8.96 14.26
N THR A 178 5.91 -9.04 15.59
CA THR A 178 6.14 -7.96 16.54
C THR A 178 7.42 -8.23 17.30
N TYR A 179 8.21 -7.18 17.51
CA TYR A 179 9.43 -7.21 18.30
C TYR A 179 9.35 -6.24 19.46
N ASN A 180 9.59 -6.72 20.68
CA ASN A 180 9.74 -5.87 21.86
C ASN A 180 11.23 -5.53 22.05
N PRO A 181 11.63 -4.25 21.91
CA PRO A 181 13.03 -3.84 22.03
C PRO A 181 13.57 -3.88 23.47
N GLU A 182 12.70 -3.93 24.49
CA GLU A 182 13.11 -4.01 25.89
C GLU A 182 13.37 -5.45 26.34
N THR A 183 12.51 -6.40 25.92
CA THR A 183 12.61 -7.80 26.32
C THR A 183 13.36 -8.67 25.31
N GLY A 184 13.46 -8.22 24.06
CA GLY A 184 13.99 -9.01 22.95
C GLY A 184 13.01 -10.06 22.41
N GLU A 185 11.76 -10.06 22.88
CA GLU A 185 10.74 -11.04 22.48
C GLU A 185 10.24 -10.79 21.05
N ILE A 186 10.04 -11.88 20.29
CA ILE A 186 9.37 -11.88 19.00
C ILE A 186 8.10 -12.70 19.09
N THR A 187 6.99 -12.14 18.62
CA THR A 187 5.70 -12.82 18.50
C THR A 187 5.11 -12.60 17.11
N ASN A 188 4.28 -13.52 16.63
CA ASN A 188 3.58 -13.36 15.36
C ASN A 188 2.27 -12.59 15.56
N THR A 189 1.90 -11.75 14.59
CA THR A 189 0.61 -11.02 14.58
C THR A 189 0.06 -10.94 13.15
N MET A 190 -1.15 -10.40 12.97
CA MET A 190 -1.86 -10.38 11.68
C MET A 190 -1.92 -11.78 11.05
N SER A 191 -2.82 -12.62 11.59
CA SER A 191 -3.07 -13.96 11.07
C SER A 191 -3.35 -13.93 9.57
N PHE A 192 -2.92 -14.96 8.85
CA PHE A 192 -3.14 -15.04 7.41
C PHE A 192 -4.64 -14.93 7.10
N PRO A 193 -5.06 -14.01 6.20
CA PRO A 193 -6.47 -13.76 6.00
C PRO A 193 -7.17 -14.95 5.33
N PRO A 194 -8.47 -15.16 5.60
CA PRO A 194 -9.24 -16.20 4.93
C PRO A 194 -9.61 -15.80 3.50
N ASN A 195 -10.04 -16.80 2.72
CA ASN A 195 -10.60 -16.64 1.37
C ASN A 195 -9.60 -16.08 0.35
N THR A 196 -8.31 -16.33 0.50
CA THR A 196 -7.29 -15.89 -0.47
C THR A 196 -7.06 -16.95 -1.55
N ILE A 197 -6.57 -16.54 -2.73
CA ILE A 197 -6.15 -17.46 -3.79
C ILE A 197 -5.00 -18.35 -3.31
N TYR A 198 -4.16 -17.87 -2.39
CA TYR A 198 -3.02 -18.61 -1.86
C TYR A 198 -3.40 -19.85 -1.03
N GLN A 199 -4.69 -20.03 -0.73
CA GLN A 199 -5.23 -21.20 -0.03
C GLN A 199 -5.81 -22.27 -0.98
N ASP A 200 -5.73 -22.07 -2.30
CA ASP A 200 -6.36 -22.97 -3.28
C ASP A 200 -5.51 -24.19 -3.69
N GLY A 201 -4.29 -24.29 -3.17
CA GLY A 201 -3.33 -25.36 -3.51
C GLY A 201 -2.43 -25.08 -4.71
N ASN A 202 -2.49 -23.88 -5.31
CA ASN A 202 -1.59 -23.47 -6.37
C ASN A 202 -0.42 -22.61 -5.86
N TYR A 203 0.69 -22.68 -6.59
CA TYR A 203 1.84 -21.81 -6.49
C TYR A 203 1.68 -20.58 -7.38
N TYR A 204 1.80 -19.41 -6.77
CA TYR A 204 1.65 -18.08 -7.39
C TYR A 204 2.89 -17.19 -7.22
N ARG A 205 4.04 -17.75 -6.83
CA ARG A 205 5.24 -16.99 -6.39
C ARG A 205 4.99 -16.16 -5.12
N TRP A 206 5.83 -15.17 -4.83
CA TRP A 206 5.65 -14.31 -3.67
C TRP A 206 4.35 -13.50 -3.77
N MET A 207 3.65 -13.35 -2.64
CA MET A 207 2.34 -12.69 -2.57
C MET A 207 2.42 -11.16 -2.56
N PHE A 208 3.60 -10.60 -2.27
CA PHE A 208 3.84 -9.15 -2.10
C PHE A 208 2.82 -8.52 -1.13
N PRO A 209 2.84 -8.92 0.16
CA PRO A 209 1.94 -8.35 1.15
C PRO A 209 2.26 -6.87 1.34
N THR A 210 1.24 -6.02 1.21
CA THR A 210 1.36 -4.59 1.47
C THR A 210 0.41 -4.21 2.60
N VAL A 211 0.94 -3.46 3.57
CA VAL A 211 0.21 -3.08 4.78
C VAL A 211 0.20 -1.57 4.94
N GLU A 212 -1.00 -1.02 5.04
CA GLU A 212 -1.27 0.39 5.35
C GLU A 212 -1.93 0.51 6.72
N LYS A 213 -1.57 1.53 7.49
CA LYS A 213 -2.13 1.78 8.82
C LYS A 213 -2.79 3.16 8.89
N ARG A 214 -4.00 3.23 9.44
CA ARG A 214 -4.65 4.51 9.79
C ARG A 214 -5.70 4.32 10.88
N ASP A 215 -5.71 5.23 11.86
CA ASP A 215 -6.75 5.31 12.90
C ASP A 215 -7.05 3.96 13.60
N GLY A 216 -6.01 3.19 13.92
CA GLY A 216 -6.14 1.87 14.57
C GLY A 216 -6.67 0.76 13.67
N LYS A 217 -6.80 1.01 12.36
CA LYS A 217 -7.09 0.00 11.33
C LYS A 217 -5.84 -0.29 10.51
N TRP A 218 -5.71 -1.55 10.16
CA TRP A 218 -4.62 -2.08 9.35
C TRP A 218 -5.21 -2.72 8.11
N TYR A 219 -4.77 -2.28 6.95
CA TYR A 219 -5.26 -2.70 5.65
C TYR A 219 -4.18 -3.54 4.99
N LEU A 220 -4.49 -4.81 4.73
CA LEU A 220 -3.62 -5.75 4.06
C LEU A 220 -4.16 -6.04 2.66
N TYR A 221 -3.33 -5.93 1.65
CA TYR A 221 -3.63 -6.49 0.34
C TYR A 221 -2.44 -7.26 -0.23
N PHE A 222 -2.74 -8.21 -1.10
CA PHE A 222 -1.75 -8.92 -1.89
C PHE A 222 -1.84 -8.45 -3.34
N LEU A 223 -0.69 -8.43 -4.03
CA LEU A 223 -0.58 -7.85 -5.36
C LEU A 223 -1.61 -8.42 -6.34
N ALA A 224 -1.80 -9.74 -6.34
CA ALA A 224 -2.59 -10.45 -7.35
C ALA A 224 -4.07 -10.62 -6.99
N GLU A 225 -4.55 -9.99 -5.92
CA GLU A 225 -5.94 -10.12 -5.48
C GLU A 225 -6.75 -8.84 -5.70
N ARG A 226 -8.05 -9.00 -5.99
CA ARG A 226 -9.00 -7.90 -6.23
C ARG A 226 -9.81 -7.54 -4.98
N LYS A 227 -9.13 -7.59 -3.84
CA LYS A 227 -9.70 -7.39 -2.50
C LYS A 227 -8.59 -6.97 -1.55
N TYR A 228 -8.99 -6.42 -0.42
CA TYR A 228 -8.11 -6.18 0.71
C TYR A 228 -8.78 -6.67 2.00
N HIS A 229 -7.97 -6.83 3.04
CA HIS A 229 -8.36 -7.33 4.35
C HIS A 229 -8.16 -6.24 5.38
N VAL A 230 -9.09 -6.13 6.32
CA VAL A 230 -9.06 -5.13 7.38
C VAL A 230 -8.85 -5.84 8.71
N TYR A 231 -7.88 -5.37 9.48
CA TYR A 231 -7.61 -5.77 10.86
C TYR A 231 -7.80 -4.57 11.78
N GLU A 232 -8.28 -4.82 12.98
CA GLU A 232 -8.46 -3.82 14.03
C GLU A 232 -7.37 -4.00 15.10
N GLU A 233 -6.73 -2.90 15.45
CA GLU A 233 -5.78 -2.82 16.55
C GLU A 233 -6.53 -2.82 17.89
N LYS A 234 -6.24 -3.81 18.75
CA LYS A 234 -6.81 -3.91 20.10
C LYS A 234 -5.70 -4.16 21.11
N GLY A 235 -5.17 -3.09 21.69
CA GLY A 235 -3.95 -3.15 22.48
C GLY A 235 -2.79 -3.56 21.58
N ASP A 236 -2.13 -4.66 21.91
CA ASP A 236 -0.93 -5.13 21.23
C ASP A 236 -1.23 -6.22 20.18
N GLU A 237 -2.52 -6.45 19.88
CA GLU A 237 -2.99 -7.46 18.93
C GLU A 237 -3.68 -6.86 17.71
N LEU A 238 -3.55 -7.54 16.58
CA LEU A 238 -4.28 -7.24 15.34
C LEU A 238 -5.33 -8.31 15.08
N ILE A 239 -6.60 -7.93 15.17
CA ILE A 239 -7.73 -8.84 15.01
C ILE A 239 -8.32 -8.68 13.63
N TYR A 240 -8.38 -9.77 12.85
CA TYR A 240 -9.05 -9.78 11.56
C TYR A 240 -10.53 -9.36 11.73
N SER A 241 -10.94 -8.34 10.97
CA SER A 241 -12.29 -7.78 11.00
C SER A 241 -13.10 -8.24 9.79
N LYS A 242 -12.62 -7.97 8.57
CA LYS A 242 -13.36 -8.30 7.33
C LYS A 242 -12.46 -8.35 6.09
N THR A 243 -13.04 -8.86 5.01
CA THR A 243 -12.51 -8.79 3.65
C THR A 243 -13.41 -7.89 2.80
N VAL A 244 -12.80 -7.03 2.00
CA VAL A 244 -13.49 -6.06 1.14
C VAL A 244 -13.18 -6.40 -0.31
N TYR A 245 -14.21 -6.75 -1.07
CA TYR A 245 -14.10 -7.14 -2.48
C TYR A 245 -14.35 -5.94 -3.40
N LEU A 246 -13.49 -5.73 -4.40
CA LEU A 246 -13.64 -4.63 -5.36
C LEU A 246 -14.59 -4.98 -6.53
N THR A 247 -14.92 -6.26 -6.71
CA THR A 247 -15.84 -6.76 -7.73
C THR A 247 -15.48 -6.29 -9.16
N ILE A 248 -14.20 -6.45 -9.53
CA ILE A 248 -13.67 -6.11 -10.87
C ILE A 248 -13.67 -7.38 -11.73
N SER A 249 -14.80 -7.72 -12.34
CA SER A 249 -15.01 -9.00 -13.04
C SER A 249 -14.27 -9.14 -14.37
N ASP A 250 -13.85 -8.03 -14.96
CA ASP A 250 -13.17 -7.95 -16.26
C ASP A 250 -11.64 -7.87 -16.14
N ALA A 251 -11.10 -8.07 -14.94
CA ALA A 251 -9.66 -8.16 -14.72
C ALA A 251 -9.13 -9.57 -15.01
N VAL A 252 -7.96 -9.65 -15.63
CA VAL A 252 -7.21 -10.88 -15.91
C VAL A 252 -6.70 -11.47 -14.60
N ASP A 253 -6.98 -12.76 -14.37
CA ASP A 253 -6.50 -13.47 -13.19
C ASP A 253 -5.01 -13.87 -13.31
N ILE A 254 -4.34 -13.92 -12.16
CA ILE A 254 -3.01 -14.51 -12.09
C ILE A 254 -3.08 -16.02 -12.37
N ILE A 255 -2.13 -16.53 -13.13
CA ILE A 255 -2.05 -17.96 -13.43
C ILE A 255 -1.14 -18.64 -12.40
N GLY A 256 -1.73 -19.51 -11.59
CA GLY A 256 -1.01 -20.44 -10.71
C GLY A 256 -0.76 -21.79 -11.36
N VAL A 257 0.16 -22.56 -10.79
CA VAL A 257 0.39 -23.98 -11.11
C VAL A 257 0.25 -24.82 -9.85
N PRO A 258 -0.04 -26.13 -9.90
CA PRO A 258 -0.13 -26.96 -8.69
C PRO A 258 1.11 -26.79 -7.81
N ILE A 259 0.92 -26.56 -6.51
CA ILE A 259 2.03 -26.23 -5.61
C ILE A 259 3.06 -27.36 -5.47
N GLU A 260 2.68 -28.59 -5.79
CA GLU A 260 3.57 -29.75 -5.84
C GLU A 260 4.55 -29.72 -7.02
N ASN A 261 4.30 -28.88 -8.04
CA ASN A 261 5.12 -28.75 -9.25
C ASN A 261 5.37 -27.27 -9.60
N PRO A 262 6.01 -26.48 -8.71
CA PRO A 262 6.16 -25.04 -8.86
C PRO A 262 6.97 -24.66 -10.10
N GLU A 263 7.85 -25.53 -10.59
CA GLU A 263 8.68 -25.32 -11.78
C GLU A 263 7.86 -25.19 -13.08
N LEU A 264 6.62 -25.69 -13.10
CA LEU A 264 5.71 -25.52 -14.23
C LEU A 264 5.45 -24.04 -14.55
N ILE A 265 5.58 -23.15 -13.56
CA ILE A 265 5.38 -21.71 -13.77
C ILE A 265 6.41 -21.13 -14.75
N ASN A 266 7.62 -21.69 -14.78
CA ASN A 266 8.71 -21.23 -15.67
C ASN A 266 8.55 -21.77 -17.10
N GLN A 267 7.60 -22.70 -17.32
CA GLN A 267 7.29 -23.24 -18.65
C GLN A 267 6.25 -22.39 -19.39
N GLN A 268 5.68 -21.38 -18.72
CA GLN A 268 4.79 -20.40 -19.35
C GLN A 268 5.60 -19.55 -20.34
N ARG A 269 5.24 -19.62 -21.63
CA ARG A 269 5.97 -18.93 -22.70
C ARG A 269 5.60 -17.46 -22.84
N GLU A 270 4.40 -17.08 -22.41
CA GLU A 270 3.86 -15.74 -22.58
C GLU A 270 3.67 -15.08 -21.22
N PRO A 271 3.95 -13.77 -21.10
CA PRO A 271 3.83 -13.04 -19.85
C PRO A 271 2.37 -12.95 -19.40
N ASN A 272 2.07 -13.44 -18.19
CA ASN A 272 0.79 -13.25 -17.53
C ASN A 272 0.75 -11.84 -16.90
N ILE A 273 0.16 -10.88 -17.61
CA ILE A 273 -0.07 -9.53 -17.12
C ILE A 273 -1.46 -9.51 -16.45
N PHE A 274 -1.51 -9.92 -15.19
CA PHE A 274 -2.76 -10.00 -14.43
C PHE A 274 -3.16 -8.64 -13.83
N GLY A 275 -4.45 -8.51 -13.50
CA GLY A 275 -4.96 -7.37 -12.76
C GLY A 275 -4.50 -7.39 -11.31
N ARG A 276 -4.06 -6.23 -10.82
CA ARG A 276 -3.40 -6.11 -9.52
C ARG A 276 -3.77 -4.81 -8.82
N ILE A 277 -3.75 -4.84 -7.48
CA ILE A 277 -3.78 -3.62 -6.67
C ILE A 277 -2.36 -3.03 -6.69
N GLU A 278 -2.24 -1.76 -7.06
CA GLU A 278 -0.98 -1.02 -7.08
C GLU A 278 -0.86 -0.05 -5.90
N GLY A 279 -1.96 0.30 -5.23
CA GLY A 279 -1.95 1.12 -4.03
C GLY A 279 -3.30 1.15 -3.31
N LEU A 280 -3.27 1.36 -2.00
CA LEU A 280 -4.46 1.54 -1.16
C LEU A 280 -4.22 2.76 -0.26
N TYR A 281 -5.18 3.68 -0.25
CA TYR A 281 -5.10 4.96 0.45
C TYR A 281 -6.28 5.05 1.42
N PRO A 282 -6.09 4.71 2.71
CA PRO A 282 -7.13 4.88 3.70
C PRO A 282 -7.20 6.38 4.04
N LEU A 283 -8.16 7.10 3.46
CA LEU A 283 -8.41 8.53 3.72
C LEU A 283 -9.45 8.70 4.84
N SER A 284 -9.61 9.90 5.42
CA SER A 284 -10.51 10.09 6.59
C SER A 284 -11.94 9.65 6.34
N ASN A 285 -12.45 9.87 5.12
CA ASN A 285 -13.86 9.61 4.78
C ASN A 285 -14.05 8.52 3.70
N HIS A 286 -12.97 8.12 3.04
CA HIS A 286 -13.00 7.21 1.91
C HIS A 286 -11.77 6.33 1.90
N THR A 287 -11.85 5.15 1.31
CA THR A 287 -10.67 4.39 0.90
C THR A 287 -10.55 4.48 -0.60
N VAL A 288 -9.37 4.85 -1.13
CA VAL A 288 -9.09 4.78 -2.56
C VAL A 288 -8.21 3.57 -2.82
N VAL A 289 -8.58 2.76 -3.81
CA VAL A 289 -7.76 1.64 -4.27
C VAL A 289 -7.40 1.87 -5.72
N ILE A 290 -6.10 1.89 -6.01
CA ILE A 290 -5.55 2.03 -7.35
C ILE A 290 -5.20 0.65 -7.86
N TYR A 291 -5.66 0.31 -9.06
CA TYR A 291 -5.49 -1.01 -9.64
C TYR A 291 -5.35 -0.97 -11.16
N THR A 292 -4.83 -2.07 -11.72
CA THR A 292 -4.91 -2.37 -13.16
C THR A 292 -5.79 -3.60 -13.37
N LYS A 293 -6.36 -3.72 -14.57
CA LYS A 293 -7.14 -4.91 -14.97
C LYS A 293 -6.28 -6.01 -15.60
N GLY A 294 -4.99 -5.77 -15.76
CA GLY A 294 -4.11 -6.63 -16.54
C GLY A 294 -4.35 -6.46 -18.04
N VAL A 295 -3.76 -7.35 -18.83
CA VAL A 295 -3.88 -7.36 -20.29
C VAL A 295 -4.13 -8.79 -20.76
N GLU A 296 -5.14 -8.96 -21.60
CA GLU A 296 -5.46 -10.26 -22.20
C GLU A 296 -4.27 -10.82 -22.99
N LYS A 297 -4.18 -12.14 -23.00
CA LYS A 297 -3.06 -12.89 -23.57
C LYS A 297 -2.84 -12.58 -25.05
N GLU A 298 -3.92 -12.43 -25.80
CA GLU A 298 -3.91 -12.09 -27.23
C GLU A 298 -3.27 -10.74 -27.51
N VAL A 299 -3.35 -9.80 -26.57
CA VAL A 299 -2.73 -8.47 -26.68
C VAL A 299 -1.30 -8.53 -26.16
N SER A 300 -1.06 -9.13 -24.98
CA SER A 300 0.30 -9.20 -24.43
C SER A 300 1.27 -10.00 -25.30
N GLY A 301 0.79 -11.06 -25.97
CA GLY A 301 1.57 -11.87 -26.91
C GLY A 301 1.99 -11.16 -28.21
N GLN A 302 1.51 -9.95 -28.45
CA GLN A 302 1.96 -9.09 -29.57
C GLN A 302 3.22 -8.29 -29.23
N HIS A 303 3.61 -8.27 -27.95
CA HIS A 303 4.77 -7.56 -27.45
C HIS A 303 5.86 -8.55 -27.05
N ASP A 304 7.11 -8.24 -27.38
CA ASP A 304 8.27 -9.08 -27.08
C ASP A 304 8.99 -8.55 -25.83
N PRO A 305 8.98 -9.29 -24.69
CA PRO A 305 9.68 -8.87 -23.47
C PRO A 305 11.20 -8.75 -23.63
N GLU A 306 11.80 -9.35 -24.66
CA GLU A 306 13.23 -9.21 -24.95
C GLU A 306 13.57 -7.82 -25.53
N LYS A 307 12.59 -7.13 -26.11
CA LYS A 307 12.71 -5.75 -26.57
C LYS A 307 12.35 -4.78 -25.45
N MET A 308 13.27 -4.58 -24.51
CA MET A 308 13.02 -3.87 -23.26
C MET A 308 12.34 -2.49 -23.43
N GLU A 309 12.76 -1.67 -24.40
CA GLU A 309 12.15 -0.35 -24.63
C GLU A 309 10.67 -0.46 -25.06
N GLU A 310 10.38 -1.23 -26.12
CA GLU A 310 9.00 -1.48 -26.60
C GLU A 310 8.14 -2.15 -25.50
N TRP A 311 8.74 -3.04 -24.71
CA TRP A 311 8.08 -3.71 -23.61
C TRP A 311 7.74 -2.75 -22.48
N MET A 312 8.67 -1.88 -22.08
CA MET A 312 8.43 -0.88 -21.04
C MET A 312 7.40 0.16 -21.47
N ASP A 313 7.42 0.61 -22.73
CA ASP A 313 6.39 1.49 -23.28
C ASP A 313 4.99 0.85 -23.20
N PHE A 314 4.90 -0.44 -23.54
CA PHE A 314 3.67 -1.20 -23.42
C PHE A 314 3.19 -1.31 -21.96
N ILE A 315 4.07 -1.72 -21.04
CA ILE A 315 3.75 -1.83 -19.61
C ILE A 315 3.34 -0.48 -19.01
N ASN A 316 4.06 0.60 -19.34
CA ASN A 316 3.75 1.96 -18.90
C ASN A 316 2.43 2.48 -19.49
N GLY A 317 2.04 1.97 -20.65
CA GLY A 317 0.79 2.31 -21.34
C GLY A 317 -0.46 1.63 -20.78
N ILE A 318 -0.32 0.62 -19.92
CA ILE A 318 -1.43 -0.12 -19.30
C ILE A 318 -2.32 0.84 -18.48
N PRO A 319 -3.63 0.89 -18.74
CA PRO A 319 -4.54 1.74 -17.99
C PRO A 319 -4.60 1.39 -16.50
N ARG A 320 -4.61 2.44 -15.67
CA ARG A 320 -4.84 2.36 -14.22
C ARG A 320 -6.20 2.93 -13.90
N TYR A 321 -6.83 2.37 -12.88
CA TYR A 321 -8.15 2.74 -12.42
C TYR A 321 -8.14 2.97 -10.92
N ALA A 322 -9.08 3.78 -10.45
CA ALA A 322 -9.39 3.90 -9.04
C ALA A 322 -10.76 3.32 -8.70
N ALA A 323 -10.84 2.71 -7.53
CA ALA A 323 -12.07 2.42 -6.81
C ALA A 323 -12.13 3.29 -5.56
N ILE A 324 -13.32 3.83 -5.28
CA ILE A 324 -13.61 4.65 -4.11
C ILE A 324 -14.62 3.92 -3.26
N LEU A 325 -14.27 3.72 -2.00
CA LEU A 325 -15.11 3.13 -0.98
C LEU A 325 -15.43 4.18 0.09
N ASP A 326 -16.57 4.04 0.75
CA ASP A 326 -16.92 4.87 1.90
C ASP A 326 -16.07 4.50 3.14
N LYS A 327 -16.19 5.31 4.21
CA LYS A 327 -15.53 5.04 5.50
C LYS A 327 -15.84 3.69 6.15
N ASN A 328 -16.87 2.99 5.69
CA ASN A 328 -17.27 1.66 6.15
C ASN A 328 -16.80 0.56 5.18
N ASP A 329 -15.95 0.91 4.22
CA ASP A 329 -15.42 0.04 3.16
C ASP A 329 -16.52 -0.52 2.22
N SER A 330 -17.61 0.22 2.04
CA SER A 330 -18.61 -0.09 1.01
C SER A 330 -18.21 0.56 -0.29
N LEU A 331 -18.13 -0.22 -1.38
CA LEU A 331 -17.78 0.28 -2.69
C LEU A 331 -18.83 1.30 -3.18
N ILE A 332 -18.38 2.53 -3.44
CA ILE A 332 -19.21 3.62 -3.98
C ILE A 332 -19.10 3.63 -5.50
N GLN A 333 -17.86 3.63 -6.01
CA GLN A 333 -17.55 3.73 -7.44
C GLN A 333 -16.26 2.97 -7.75
N LYS A 334 -16.17 2.44 -8.96
CA LYS A 334 -14.95 1.81 -9.51
C LYS A 334 -14.78 2.20 -10.97
N ASP A 335 -13.67 1.76 -11.55
CA ASP A 335 -13.33 1.99 -12.95
C ASP A 335 -13.16 3.47 -13.30
N ILE A 336 -12.70 4.29 -12.34
CA ILE A 336 -12.29 5.67 -12.59
C ILE A 336 -10.93 5.64 -13.27
N GLU A 337 -10.87 5.83 -14.58
CA GLU A 337 -9.60 5.83 -15.32
C GLU A 337 -8.70 6.97 -14.86
N LEU A 338 -7.42 6.64 -14.61
CA LEU A 338 -6.42 7.59 -14.15
C LEU A 338 -5.55 8.09 -15.32
N PRO A 339 -4.98 9.30 -15.22
CA PRO A 339 -4.04 9.79 -16.21
C PRO A 339 -2.81 8.86 -16.30
N LYS A 340 -2.33 8.66 -17.53
CA LYS A 340 -1.10 7.90 -17.82
C LYS A 340 0.15 8.66 -17.36
N GLY A 341 1.25 7.94 -17.19
CA GLY A 341 2.55 8.53 -16.81
C GLY A 341 2.64 8.98 -15.36
N LEU A 342 1.75 8.50 -14.50
CA LEU A 342 1.72 8.83 -13.08
C LEU A 342 2.05 7.60 -12.23
N LEU A 343 2.88 7.79 -11.20
CA LEU A 343 3.29 6.74 -10.26
C LEU A 343 2.67 6.98 -8.89
N PHE A 344 1.86 6.01 -8.46
CA PHE A 344 1.07 6.03 -7.24
C PHE A 344 1.80 5.23 -6.16
N ASN A 345 2.56 5.91 -5.29
CA ASN A 345 3.52 5.28 -4.38
C ASN A 345 2.99 5.03 -2.95
N GLY A 346 1.67 5.10 -2.72
CA GLY A 346 1.07 4.82 -1.41
C GLY A 346 1.08 5.98 -0.41
N VAL A 347 1.62 7.15 -0.79
CA VAL A 347 1.75 8.30 0.12
C VAL A 347 0.54 9.23 0.04
N TYR A 348 0.06 9.69 1.20
CA TYR A 348 -0.98 10.71 1.33
C TYR A 348 -0.71 11.61 2.54
N ASN A 349 -1.22 12.84 2.52
CA ASN A 349 -0.98 13.83 3.57
C ASN A 349 -2.16 14.00 4.54
N ASN A 350 -1.99 14.90 5.51
CA ASN A 350 -3.02 15.25 6.51
C ASN A 350 -4.31 15.83 5.91
N GLU A 351 -4.28 16.30 4.66
CA GLU A 351 -5.43 16.88 3.96
C GLU A 351 -6.19 15.85 3.10
N ASP A 352 -5.85 14.57 3.26
CA ASP A 352 -6.32 13.44 2.44
C ASP A 352 -5.99 13.61 0.95
N GLU A 353 -4.87 14.25 0.65
CA GLU A 353 -4.35 14.36 -0.71
C GLU A 353 -3.38 13.23 -1.00
N ILE A 354 -3.62 12.51 -2.09
CA ILE A 354 -2.75 11.44 -2.56
C ILE A 354 -1.59 12.06 -3.32
N ILE A 355 -0.36 11.70 -2.95
CA ILE A 355 0.86 12.25 -3.55
C ILE A 355 1.34 11.31 -4.64
N VAL A 356 1.40 11.85 -5.86
CA VAL A 356 1.62 11.06 -7.08
C VAL A 356 2.81 11.61 -7.83
N LEU A 357 3.81 10.78 -8.09
CA LEU A 357 5.00 11.19 -8.83
C LEU A 357 4.66 11.28 -10.33
N LYS A 358 5.04 12.38 -10.96
CA LYS A 358 5.07 12.50 -12.42
C LYS A 358 6.22 11.63 -12.95
N ASN A 359 5.91 10.61 -13.75
CA ASN A 359 6.93 9.74 -14.33
C ASN A 359 7.76 10.49 -15.38
N GLN A 360 9.01 10.83 -15.05
CA GLN A 360 9.93 11.48 -15.97
C GLN A 360 10.31 10.59 -17.16
N GLU A 361 10.34 9.26 -17.01
CA GLU A 361 10.58 8.36 -18.13
C GLU A 361 9.45 8.42 -19.18
N TYR A 362 8.23 8.71 -18.73
CA TYR A 362 7.07 8.83 -19.61
C TYR A 362 6.92 10.23 -20.21
N PHE A 363 7.15 11.29 -19.43
CA PHE A 363 6.92 12.67 -19.85
C PHE A 363 8.19 13.41 -20.33
N GLY A 364 9.37 12.80 -20.19
CA GLY A 364 10.67 13.43 -20.39
C GLY A 364 11.26 13.98 -19.09
N GLU A 365 12.59 14.07 -19.06
CA GLU A 365 13.36 14.59 -17.92
C GLU A 365 13.13 16.08 -17.70
N GLU A 366 13.09 16.49 -16.44
CA GLU A 366 12.94 17.88 -16.00
C GLU A 366 14.03 18.22 -14.98
N GLU A 367 14.37 19.51 -14.85
CA GLU A 367 15.34 19.97 -13.85
C GLU A 367 14.85 19.80 -12.40
N LYS A 368 13.55 19.56 -12.22
CA LYS A 368 12.90 19.37 -10.91
C LYS A 368 12.03 18.13 -10.92
N VAL A 369 11.93 17.49 -9.76
CA VAL A 369 10.99 16.39 -9.55
C VAL A 369 9.62 16.96 -9.17
N THR A 370 8.58 16.52 -9.88
CA THR A 370 7.21 17.01 -9.66
C THR A 370 6.34 15.90 -9.08
N PHE A 371 5.70 16.21 -7.96
CA PHE A 371 4.65 15.39 -7.36
C PHE A 371 3.31 16.12 -7.49
N TYR A 372 2.27 15.45 -7.96
CA TYR A 372 0.91 15.98 -8.00
C TYR A 372 0.15 15.62 -6.72
N LYS A 373 -0.68 16.55 -6.23
CA LYS A 373 -1.62 16.32 -5.14
C LYS A 373 -2.98 16.00 -5.71
N PHE A 374 -3.42 14.76 -5.55
CA PHE A 374 -4.73 14.30 -5.99
C PHE A 374 -5.75 14.35 -4.86
N LYS A 375 -6.96 14.82 -5.16
CA LYS A 375 -8.06 14.83 -4.20
C LYS A 375 -9.31 14.21 -4.82
N ILE A 376 -10.04 13.46 -3.99
CA ILE A 376 -11.38 13.00 -4.35
C ILE A 376 -12.31 14.21 -4.40
N THR A 377 -13.01 14.37 -5.51
CA THR A 377 -14.07 15.37 -5.67
C THR A 377 -15.35 14.71 -6.15
N LYS A 378 -16.48 15.36 -5.89
CA LYS A 378 -17.83 14.90 -6.23
C LYS A 378 -18.39 15.75 -7.37
#